data_AF-A0A839V886-F1
#
_entry.id   AF-A0A839V886-F1
#
_cell.length_a   1.000
_cell.length_b   1.000
_cell.length_c   1.000
_cell.angle_alpha   90.00
_cell.angle_beta   90.00
_cell.angle_gamma   90.00
#
_symmetry.space_group_name_H-M   'P 1'
#
loop_
_entity.id
_entity.type
_entity.pdbx_description
1 polymer ?
#
loop_
_entity_poly.entity_id
_entity_poly.type
_entity_poly.pdbx_seq_one_letter_code
_entity_poly.pdbx_strand_id
1 'polypeptide(L)'
;AATDKLVAVIRAEDGTWHRPFTTAELAALQSLFDPEERAELDGLSDSAWRERIGNAVPPAAAQAIAETMGRTLLAAWSGESFMLNAAPIWVQPIAVAASVDVPVLQLR
;
A
#
# COMPACT_ATOMS: atom_id res chain seq x y z
N ALA A 1 18.70 -6.72 -30.80
CA ALA A 1 18.11 -8.04 -31.13
C ALA A 1 18.27 -9.04 -29.98
N ALA A 2 19.45 -9.65 -29.75
CA ALA A 2 19.60 -10.67 -28.69
C ALA A 2 19.57 -10.12 -27.26
N THR A 3 19.84 -8.83 -27.07
CA THR A 3 19.92 -8.16 -25.75
C THR A 3 18.74 -7.26 -25.45
N ASP A 4 17.71 -7.26 -26.31
CA ASP A 4 16.54 -6.40 -26.12
C ASP A 4 15.71 -6.93 -24.96
N LYS A 5 15.37 -6.05 -24.01
CA LYS A 5 14.45 -6.41 -22.91
C LYS A 5 13.04 -6.54 -23.48
N LEU A 6 12.56 -7.76 -23.64
CA LEU A 6 11.21 -8.05 -24.09
C LEU A 6 10.27 -8.15 -22.88
N VAL A 7 9.05 -7.61 -23.01
CA VAL A 7 7.97 -7.85 -22.04
C VAL A 7 7.24 -9.12 -22.48
N ALA A 8 7.45 -10.21 -21.74
CA ALA A 8 6.78 -11.47 -22.02
C ALA A 8 5.31 -11.42 -21.57
N VAL A 9 4.41 -11.95 -22.40
CA VAL A 9 3.01 -12.20 -22.08
C VAL A 9 2.75 -13.69 -22.23
N ILE A 10 2.23 -14.33 -21.17
CA ILE A 10 1.83 -15.73 -21.20
C ILE A 10 0.32 -15.77 -21.35
N ARG A 11 -0.17 -16.48 -22.37
CA ARG A 11 -1.59 -16.80 -22.52
C ARG A 11 -1.83 -18.16 -21.90
N ALA A 12 -2.59 -18.20 -20.81
CA ALA A 12 -2.95 -19.44 -20.12
C ALA A 12 -4.05 -20.20 -20.90
N GLU A 13 -4.20 -21.51 -20.60
CA GLU A 13 -5.20 -22.39 -21.24
C GLU A 13 -6.64 -21.97 -20.92
N ASP A 14 -6.86 -21.28 -19.80
CA ASP A 14 -8.14 -20.68 -19.41
C ASP A 14 -8.45 -19.36 -20.13
N GLY A 15 -7.56 -18.91 -21.02
CA GLY A 15 -7.70 -17.67 -21.78
C GLY A 15 -7.22 -16.42 -21.06
N THR A 16 -6.72 -16.52 -19.82
CA THR A 16 -6.17 -15.38 -19.07
C THR A 16 -4.76 -15.01 -19.56
N TRP A 17 -4.37 -13.76 -19.34
CA TRP A 17 -3.07 -13.22 -19.74
C TRP A 17 -2.26 -12.87 -18.50
N HIS A 18 -1.04 -13.42 -18.40
CA HIS A 18 -0.09 -13.06 -17.35
C HIS A 18 0.98 -12.14 -17.93
N ARG A 19 1.13 -10.97 -17.31
CA ARG A 19 2.23 -10.02 -17.59
C ARG A 19 2.84 -9.54 -16.28
N PRO A 20 4.12 -9.12 -16.27
CA PRO A 20 4.66 -8.35 -15.16
C PRO A 20 3.90 -7.05 -14.96
N PHE A 21 3.73 -6.63 -13.71
CA PHE A 21 3.23 -5.28 -13.41
C PHE A 21 4.19 -4.22 -13.97
N THR A 22 3.61 -3.19 -14.58
CA THR A 22 4.28 -1.95 -14.96
C THR A 22 4.78 -1.21 -13.71
N THR A 23 5.72 -0.29 -13.90
CA THR A 23 6.27 0.52 -12.80
C THR A 23 5.21 1.43 -12.19
N ALA A 24 4.28 1.95 -13.00
CA ALA A 24 3.12 2.71 -12.52
C ALA A 24 2.18 1.84 -11.65
N GLU A 25 1.84 0.63 -12.09
CA GLU A 25 1.01 -0.29 -11.30
C GLU A 25 1.68 -0.64 -9.95
N LEU A 26 3.00 -0.89 -9.93
CA LEU A 26 3.71 -1.13 -8.68
C LEU A 26 3.68 0.08 -7.73
N ALA A 27 3.86 1.29 -8.26
CA ALA A 27 3.80 2.49 -7.45
C ALA A 27 2.40 2.75 -6.89
N ALA A 28 1.35 2.51 -7.68
CA ALA A 28 -0.03 2.60 -7.23
C ALA A 28 -0.35 1.54 -6.14
N LEU A 29 0.09 0.29 -6.32
CA LEU A 29 -0.05 -0.76 -5.30
C LEU A 29 0.63 -0.38 -3.99
N GLN A 30 1.78 0.29 -4.06
CA GLN A 30 2.49 0.83 -2.90
C GLN A 30 1.88 2.13 -2.37
N SER A 31 0.69 2.54 -2.83
CA SER A 31 0.00 3.77 -2.42
C SER A 31 0.82 5.05 -2.61
N LEU A 32 1.77 5.07 -3.58
CA LEU A 32 2.63 6.22 -3.83
C LEU A 32 1.93 7.34 -4.61
N PHE A 33 0.90 7.00 -5.38
CA PHE A 33 0.05 7.94 -6.10
C PHE A 33 -1.31 7.28 -6.41
N ASP A 34 -2.32 8.09 -6.73
CA ASP A 34 -3.59 7.60 -7.24
C ASP A 34 -3.46 7.28 -8.74
N PRO A 35 -3.79 6.06 -9.22
CA PRO A 35 -3.71 5.71 -10.63
C PRO A 35 -4.57 6.57 -11.56
N GLU A 36 -5.58 7.29 -11.03
CA GLU A 36 -6.40 8.24 -11.79
C GLU A 36 -5.70 9.61 -11.96
N GLU A 37 -4.61 9.85 -11.23
CA GLU A 37 -3.83 11.08 -11.28
C GLU A 37 -2.55 10.94 -12.11
N ARG A 38 -2.02 12.09 -12.56
CA ARG A 38 -0.72 12.12 -13.25
C ARG A 38 0.41 12.18 -12.23
N ALA A 39 1.27 11.16 -12.25
CA ALA A 39 2.53 11.13 -11.51
C ALA A 39 3.73 11.16 -12.46
N GLU A 40 4.84 11.73 -11.99
CA GLU A 40 6.12 11.76 -12.70
C GLU A 40 7.22 11.24 -11.77
N LEU A 41 8.04 10.32 -12.27
CA LEU A 41 9.15 9.73 -11.52
C LEU A 41 10.46 10.39 -11.94
N ASP A 42 11.23 10.86 -10.95
CA ASP A 42 12.53 11.44 -11.21
C ASP A 42 13.63 10.38 -11.43
N GLY A 43 14.48 10.64 -12.43
CA GLY A 43 15.57 9.77 -12.87
C GLY A 43 15.37 9.19 -14.28
N LEU A 44 16.23 8.25 -14.66
CA LEU A 44 16.26 7.67 -16.02
C LEU A 44 16.25 6.13 -16.04
N SER A 45 16.21 5.49 -14.87
CA SER A 45 16.36 4.02 -14.76
C SER A 45 15.11 3.38 -14.17
N ASP A 46 14.40 2.65 -15.01
CA ASP A 46 13.21 1.88 -14.61
C ASP A 46 13.53 0.85 -13.52
N SER A 47 14.67 0.17 -13.62
CA SER A 47 15.12 -0.78 -12.59
C SER A 47 15.29 -0.10 -11.23
N ALA A 48 15.87 1.10 -11.21
CA ALA A 48 16.09 1.85 -9.98
C ALA A 48 14.77 2.41 -9.41
N TRP A 49 13.79 2.73 -10.25
CA TRP A 49 12.45 3.08 -9.78
C TRP A 49 11.78 1.89 -9.11
N ARG A 50 11.75 0.73 -9.78
CA ARG A 50 11.09 -0.48 -9.26
C ARG A 50 11.69 -0.96 -7.95
N GLU A 51 13.01 -0.90 -7.80
CA GLU A 51 13.69 -1.22 -6.54
C GLU A 51 13.26 -0.28 -5.41
N ARG A 52 13.27 1.04 -5.66
CA ARG A 52 12.83 2.03 -4.67
C ARG A 52 11.36 1.88 -4.29
N ILE A 53 10.49 1.66 -5.28
CA ILE A 53 9.06 1.41 -5.08
C ILE A 53 8.86 0.15 -4.23
N GLY A 54 9.53 -0.96 -4.57
CA GLY A 54 9.42 -2.22 -3.85
C GLY A 54 9.96 -2.17 -2.42
N ASN A 55 10.98 -1.35 -2.16
CA ASN A 55 11.57 -1.17 -0.83
C ASN A 55 10.85 -0.11 0.03
N ALA A 56 9.92 0.66 -0.54
CA ALA A 56 9.20 1.70 0.18
C ALA A 56 8.20 1.11 1.19
N VAL A 57 7.98 1.82 2.29
CA VAL A 57 6.79 1.62 3.13
C VAL A 57 5.62 2.33 2.46
N PRO A 58 4.48 1.66 2.21
CA PRO A 58 3.31 2.32 1.61
C PRO A 58 2.88 3.55 2.42
N PRO A 59 2.65 4.72 1.80
CA PRO A 59 2.23 5.94 2.51
C PRO A 59 1.01 5.75 3.40
N ALA A 60 0.00 5.00 2.94
CA ALA A 60 -1.19 4.69 3.76
C ALA A 60 -0.82 3.93 5.05
N ALA A 61 0.09 2.95 4.97
CA ALA A 61 0.58 2.24 6.15
C ALA A 61 1.44 3.13 7.05
N ALA A 62 2.31 3.95 6.44
CA ALA A 62 3.14 4.92 7.17
C ALA A 62 2.28 5.93 7.95
N GLN A 63 1.19 6.41 7.35
CA GLN A 63 0.23 7.30 8.01
C GLN A 63 -0.42 6.61 9.22
N ALA A 64 -0.93 5.39 9.08
CA ALA A 64 -1.55 4.67 10.20
C ALA A 64 -0.59 4.45 11.39
N ILE A 65 0.69 4.14 11.09
CA ILE A 65 1.77 4.06 12.07
C ILE A 65 1.98 5.43 12.74
N ALA A 66 2.17 6.48 11.94
CA ALA A 66 2.46 7.83 12.41
C ALA A 66 1.33 8.40 13.26
N GLU A 67 0.07 8.17 12.91
CA GLU A 67 -1.09 8.58 13.71
C GLU A 67 -1.11 7.86 15.06
N THR A 68 -0.79 6.57 15.09
CA THR A 68 -0.71 5.80 16.34
C THR A 68 0.41 6.31 17.23
N MET A 69 1.59 6.55 16.65
CA MET A 69 2.71 7.17 17.37
C MET A 69 2.36 8.57 17.87
N GLY A 70 1.76 9.41 17.03
CA GLY A 70 1.37 10.78 17.37
C GLY A 70 0.36 10.84 18.51
N ARG A 71 -0.70 10.01 18.46
CA ARG A 71 -1.66 9.90 19.57
C ARG A 71 -0.97 9.49 20.88
N THR A 72 -0.06 8.53 20.81
CA THR A 72 0.69 8.06 21.99
C THR A 72 1.58 9.15 22.58
N LEU A 73 2.31 9.88 21.73
CA LEU A 73 3.17 10.98 22.17
C LEU A 73 2.38 12.12 22.81
N LEU A 74 1.23 12.50 22.21
CA LEU A 74 0.36 13.54 22.74
C LEU A 74 -0.25 13.14 24.09
N ALA A 75 -0.72 11.90 24.23
CA ALA A 75 -1.25 11.38 25.50
C ALA A 75 -0.19 11.39 26.60
N ALA A 76 1.03 10.94 26.29
CA ALA A 76 2.14 10.98 27.24
C ALA A 76 2.46 12.41 27.69
N TRP A 77 2.43 13.38 26.77
CA TRP A 77 2.64 14.80 27.10
C TRP A 77 1.53 15.42 27.94
N SER A 78 0.28 14.95 27.81
CA SER A 78 -0.82 15.38 28.67
C SER A 78 -0.89 14.65 30.02
N GLY A 79 0.06 13.75 30.31
CA GLY A 79 0.11 12.96 31.54
C GLY A 79 -0.83 11.75 31.55
N GLU A 80 -1.38 11.38 30.39
CA GLU A 80 -2.22 10.21 30.24
C GLU A 80 -1.35 8.96 29.98
N SER A 81 -1.49 7.95 30.83
CA SER A 81 -0.70 6.71 30.78
C SER A 81 -1.44 5.51 30.17
N PHE A 82 -2.75 5.64 29.98
CA PHE A 82 -3.62 4.60 29.44
C PHE A 82 -4.73 5.23 28.60
N MET A 83 -5.00 4.66 27.43
CA MET A 83 -6.11 5.06 26.56
C MET A 83 -6.96 3.84 26.19
N LEU A 84 -8.27 3.99 26.30
CA LEU A 84 -9.25 3.06 25.77
C LEU A 84 -10.13 3.80 24.76
N ASN A 85 -10.16 3.34 23.52
CA ASN A 85 -10.98 3.94 22.47
C ASN A 85 -11.57 2.86 21.54
N ALA A 86 -12.51 3.27 20.70
CA ALA A 86 -13.13 2.40 19.68
C ALA A 86 -12.48 2.56 18.30
N ALA A 87 -11.23 3.00 18.22
CA ALA A 87 -10.56 3.15 16.94
C ALA A 87 -10.37 1.77 16.28
N PRO A 88 -10.53 1.66 14.95
CA PRO A 88 -10.37 0.38 14.27
C PRO A 88 -8.92 -0.12 14.38
N ILE A 89 -8.78 -1.44 14.54
CA ILE A 89 -7.48 -2.10 14.53
C ILE A 89 -6.96 -2.07 13.07
N TRP A 90 -5.88 -1.34 12.85
CA TRP A 90 -5.29 -1.15 11.51
C TRP A 90 -4.29 -2.25 11.10
N VAL A 91 -3.93 -3.16 12.03
CA VAL A 91 -3.18 -4.40 11.73
C VAL A 91 -4.03 -5.58 12.17
N GLN A 92 -4.83 -6.13 11.26
CA GLN A 92 -5.59 -7.35 11.54
C GLN A 92 -4.89 -8.57 10.96
N PRO A 93 -4.76 -9.68 11.72
CA PRO A 93 -4.37 -10.95 11.14
C PRO A 93 -5.38 -11.31 10.06
N ILE A 94 -4.93 -11.62 8.84
CA ILE A 94 -5.78 -11.85 7.67
C ILE A 94 -6.87 -12.91 7.92
N ALA A 95 -6.55 -13.96 8.68
CA ALA A 95 -7.52 -14.99 9.07
C ALA A 95 -8.63 -14.47 10.00
N VAL A 96 -8.32 -13.49 10.85
CA VAL A 96 -9.31 -12.82 11.72
C VAL A 96 -10.11 -11.78 10.91
N ALA A 97 -9.44 -11.01 10.04
CA ALA A 97 -10.11 -10.02 9.18
C ALA A 97 -11.18 -10.65 8.27
N ALA A 98 -10.95 -11.87 7.76
CA ALA A 98 -11.91 -12.60 6.94
C ALA A 98 -13.08 -13.23 7.74
N SER A 99 -12.97 -13.31 9.07
CA SER A 99 -13.98 -13.92 9.94
C SER A 99 -14.78 -12.90 10.77
N VAL A 100 -14.46 -11.61 10.68
CA VAL A 100 -15.16 -10.54 11.40
C VAL A 100 -16.11 -9.83 10.45
N ASP A 101 -17.42 -9.90 10.75
CA ASP A 101 -18.44 -9.08 10.11
C ASP A 101 -18.28 -7.63 10.58
N VAL A 102 -17.74 -6.75 9.72
CA VAL A 102 -17.59 -5.33 10.04
C VAL A 102 -18.92 -4.64 9.70
N PRO A 103 -19.65 -4.06 10.68
CA PRO A 103 -20.88 -3.36 10.39
C PRO A 103 -20.59 -2.14 9.51
N VAL A 104 -21.30 -2.03 8.40
CA VAL A 104 -21.27 -0.84 7.55
C VAL A 104 -21.84 0.32 8.36
N LEU A 105 -21.00 1.29 8.70
CA LEU A 105 -21.47 2.55 9.28
C LEU A 105 -22.28 3.28 8.22
N GLN A 106 -23.61 3.20 8.31
CA GLN A 106 -24.51 4.04 7.54
C GLN A 106 -24.38 5.47 8.06
N LEU A 107 -23.57 6.27 7.38
CA LEU A 107 -23.60 7.72 7.50
C LEU A 107 -24.94 8.20 6.94
N ARG A 108 -25.78 8.76 7.82
CA ARG A 108 -26.98 9.53 7.44
C ARG A 108 -26.60 10.98 7.18
#